data_AF-A0A0K2SYB9-F1
#
_entry.id   AF-A0A0K2SYB9-F1
#
_cell.length_a   1.000
_cell.length_b   1.000
_cell.length_c   1.000
_cell.angle_alpha   90.00
_cell.angle_beta   90.00
_cell.angle_gamma   90.00
#
_symmetry.space_group_name_H-M   'P 1'
#
loop_
_entity.id
_entity.type
_entity.pdbx_description
1 polymer ?
#
loop_
_entity_poly.entity_id
_entity_poly.type
_entity_poly.pdbx_seq_one_letter_code
_entity_poly.pdbx_strand_id
1 'polypeptide(L)'
;MSLRLLFPLEEDSQNVANFVDLIHSWFDVMNSHGPYSSKSDVGSGFGKYLEKQKKVLVDTKIISSMRQRPVTSNKKTKLKPYHKGIIISSKSLINLHGHLTSQNTPIEYILSTRCNQDIIEKFFSRIRGIGRFHQHPNSVEFMDRFRIQLYPIHHNLLLQPPLLNIN
;
A
#
# COMPACT_ATOMS: atom_id res chain seq x y z
N MET A 1 -16.97 -7.53 -10.02
CA MET A 1 -18.40 -7.85 -9.83
C MET A 1 -18.77 -7.34 -8.44
N SER A 2 -19.61 -6.30 -8.33
CA SER A 2 -19.97 -5.73 -7.02
C SER A 2 -20.91 -6.68 -6.28
N LEU A 3 -20.61 -6.97 -5.02
CA LEU A 3 -21.41 -7.88 -4.17
C LEU A 3 -22.87 -7.42 -4.03
N ARG A 4 -23.14 -6.12 -4.25
CA ARG A 4 -24.48 -5.54 -4.26
C ARG A 4 -25.42 -6.17 -5.28
N LEU A 5 -24.87 -6.62 -6.41
CA LEU A 5 -25.67 -7.24 -7.48
C LEU A 5 -26.11 -8.67 -7.14
N LEU A 6 -25.50 -9.29 -6.13
CA LEU A 6 -25.79 -10.67 -5.74
C LEU A 6 -26.88 -10.77 -4.65
N PHE A 7 -27.09 -9.72 -3.84
CA PHE A 7 -28.04 -9.74 -2.72
C PHE A 7 -28.83 -8.42 -2.59
N PRO A 8 -29.76 -8.12 -3.51
CA PRO A 8 -30.41 -6.81 -3.60
C PRO A 8 -31.52 -6.54 -2.56
N LEU A 9 -32.00 -7.56 -1.83
CA LEU A 9 -33.24 -7.47 -1.03
C LEU A 9 -33.04 -7.59 0.49
N GLU A 10 -31.81 -7.79 0.96
CA GLU A 10 -31.54 -8.01 2.38
C GLU A 10 -30.62 -6.90 2.91
N GLU A 11 -31.12 -6.13 3.88
CA GLU A 11 -30.46 -4.93 4.41
C GLU A 11 -29.06 -5.23 4.98
N ASP A 12 -28.93 -6.34 5.70
CA ASP A 12 -27.65 -6.78 6.26
C ASP A 12 -26.63 -7.15 5.16
N SER A 13 -27.09 -7.86 4.13
CA SER A 13 -26.26 -8.22 2.97
C SER A 13 -25.78 -6.98 2.20
N GLN A 14 -26.64 -5.96 2.09
CA GLN A 14 -26.27 -4.68 1.49
C GLN A 14 -25.25 -3.90 2.35
N ASN A 15 -25.39 -3.93 3.68
CA ASN A 15 -24.43 -3.32 4.60
C ASN A 15 -23.05 -3.98 4.53
N VAL A 16 -23.01 -5.32 4.48
CA VAL A 16 -21.76 -6.06 4.30
C VAL A 16 -21.13 -5.74 2.95
N ALA A 17 -21.90 -5.72 1.87
CA ALA A 17 -21.40 -5.34 0.54
C ALA A 17 -20.80 -3.93 0.53
N ASN A 18 -21.48 -2.96 1.16
CA ASN A 18 -20.99 -1.59 1.29
C ASN A 18 -19.66 -1.51 2.04
N PHE A 19 -19.54 -2.27 3.12
CA PHE A 19 -18.30 -2.35 3.89
C PHE A 19 -17.15 -2.96 3.06
N VAL A 20 -17.41 -4.08 2.37
CA VAL A 20 -16.40 -4.74 1.53
C VAL A 20 -15.95 -3.82 0.39
N ASP A 21 -16.89 -3.15 -0.29
CA ASP A 21 -16.58 -2.20 -1.38
C ASP A 21 -15.75 -1.01 -0.88
N LEU A 22 -16.02 -0.52 0.34
CA LEU A 22 -15.23 0.55 0.96
C LEU A 22 -13.80 0.08 1.28
N ILE A 23 -13.65 -1.10 1.89
CA ILE A 23 -12.33 -1.66 2.19
C ILE A 23 -11.55 -1.95 0.91
N HIS A 24 -12.21 -2.47 -0.12
CA HIS A 24 -11.62 -2.67 -1.44
C HIS A 24 -11.10 -1.34 -2.03
N SER A 25 -11.95 -0.31 -2.02
CA SER A 25 -11.56 1.03 -2.48
C SER A 25 -10.39 1.62 -1.67
N TRP A 26 -10.36 1.36 -0.35
CA TRP A 26 -9.26 1.78 0.50
C TRP A 26 -7.94 1.10 0.11
N PHE A 27 -7.97 -0.21 -0.16
CA PHE A 27 -6.79 -0.94 -0.64
C PHE A 27 -6.32 -0.42 -2.00
N ASP A 28 -7.23 -0.12 -2.93
CA ASP A 28 -6.90 0.47 -4.22
C ASP A 28 -6.14 1.81 -4.04
N VAL A 29 -6.61 2.69 -3.15
CA VAL A 29 -5.93 3.96 -2.84
C VAL A 29 -4.56 3.74 -2.22
N MET A 30 -4.45 2.76 -1.32
CA MET A 30 -3.21 2.45 -0.59
C MET A 30 -2.21 1.59 -1.39
N ASN A 31 -2.57 1.17 -2.61
CA ASN A 31 -1.75 0.30 -3.45
C ASN A 31 -1.78 0.70 -4.95
N SER A 32 -1.69 1.99 -5.25
CA SER A 32 -1.66 2.51 -6.61
C SER A 32 -0.28 2.34 -7.27
N HIS A 33 -0.29 1.77 -8.48
CA HIS A 33 0.92 1.38 -9.24
C HIS A 33 1.30 2.37 -10.33
N GLY A 34 0.37 3.23 -10.76
CA GLY A 34 0.57 4.18 -11.84
C GLY A 34 -0.28 5.42 -11.68
N PRO A 35 -0.05 6.46 -12.52
CA PRO A 35 -0.83 7.69 -12.49
C PRO A 35 -2.32 7.45 -12.75
N TYR A 36 -2.65 6.55 -13.67
CA TYR A 36 -4.03 6.21 -14.02
C TYR A 36 -4.23 4.70 -13.90
N SER A 37 -5.33 4.29 -13.28
CA SER A 37 -5.78 2.90 -13.21
C SER A 37 -6.88 2.67 -14.24
N SER A 38 -6.81 1.56 -14.96
CA SER A 38 -7.87 1.13 -15.88
C SER A 38 -9.10 0.56 -15.16
N LYS A 39 -8.99 0.26 -13.86
CA LYS A 39 -10.03 -0.43 -13.08
C LYS A 39 -10.90 0.52 -12.28
N SER A 40 -10.29 1.55 -11.68
CA SER A 40 -10.98 2.46 -10.76
C SER A 40 -10.25 3.79 -10.68
N ASP A 41 -11.00 4.90 -10.60
CA ASP A 41 -10.42 6.24 -10.36
C ASP A 41 -9.59 6.25 -9.07
N VAL A 42 -10.07 5.57 -8.02
CA VAL A 42 -9.42 5.55 -6.71
C VAL A 42 -8.12 4.76 -6.68
N GLY A 43 -7.94 3.78 -7.58
CA GLY A 43 -6.69 3.02 -7.75
C GLY A 43 -5.61 3.74 -8.54
N SER A 44 -5.90 4.93 -9.06
CA SER A 44 -4.92 5.82 -9.68
C SER A 44 -3.96 6.42 -8.64
N GLY A 45 -2.89 7.08 -9.10
CA GLY A 45 -1.95 7.77 -8.21
C GLY A 45 -2.68 8.71 -7.24
N PHE A 46 -2.30 8.70 -5.97
CA PHE A 46 -2.95 9.53 -4.95
C PHE A 46 -2.67 11.00 -5.24
N GLY A 47 -3.70 11.78 -5.55
CA GLY A 47 -3.57 13.16 -6.05
C GLY A 47 -4.38 13.41 -7.33
N LYS A 48 -4.49 12.40 -8.20
CA LYS A 48 -5.21 12.53 -9.49
C LYS A 48 -6.72 12.70 -9.33
N TYR A 49 -7.32 11.94 -8.42
CA TYR A 49 -8.74 12.03 -8.09
C TYR A 49 -8.90 12.34 -6.60
N LEU A 50 -8.22 13.41 -6.17
CA LEU A 50 -7.97 13.72 -4.76
C LEU A 50 -9.21 13.70 -3.88
N GLU A 51 -10.31 14.29 -4.32
CA GLU A 51 -11.55 14.35 -3.54
C GLU A 51 -12.17 12.98 -3.32
N LYS A 52 -12.25 12.15 -4.37
CA LYS A 52 -12.75 10.76 -4.27
C LYS A 52 -11.84 9.92 -3.38
N GLN A 53 -10.53 10.04 -3.56
CA GLN A 53 -9.53 9.28 -2.79
C GLN A 53 -9.53 9.68 -1.31
N LYS A 54 -9.56 10.98 -1.00
CA LYS A 54 -9.66 11.49 0.38
C LYS A 54 -10.95 11.02 1.05
N LYS A 55 -12.08 11.06 0.34
CA LYS A 55 -13.37 10.57 0.87
C LYS A 55 -13.27 9.12 1.33
N VAL A 56 -12.70 8.23 0.50
CA VAL A 56 -12.49 6.82 0.86
C VAL A 56 -11.62 6.68 2.12
N LEU A 57 -10.52 7.44 2.21
CA LEU A 57 -9.62 7.42 3.38
C LEU A 57 -10.32 7.92 4.66
N VAL A 58 -11.15 8.96 4.55
CA VAL A 58 -11.93 9.52 5.68
C VAL A 58 -13.03 8.55 6.12
N ASP A 59 -13.81 8.01 5.18
CA ASP A 59 -14.89 7.05 5.47
C ASP A 59 -14.33 5.79 6.16
N THR A 60 -13.20 5.27 5.65
CA THR A 60 -12.53 4.10 6.25
C THR A 60 -11.97 4.41 7.65
N LYS A 61 -11.43 5.61 7.86
CA LYS A 61 -10.96 6.08 9.18
C LYS A 61 -12.11 6.16 10.18
N ILE A 62 -13.28 6.66 9.77
CA ILE A 62 -14.46 6.76 10.64
C ILE A 62 -14.85 5.36 11.12
N ILE A 63 -15.01 4.40 10.22
CA ILE A 63 -15.35 3.02 10.58
C ILE A 63 -14.27 2.39 11.49
N SER A 64 -13.00 2.58 11.16
CA SER A 64 -11.89 2.05 11.97
C SER A 64 -11.79 2.67 13.36
N SER A 65 -12.33 3.89 13.54
CA SER A 65 -12.38 4.58 14.84
C SER A 65 -13.54 4.13 15.72
N MET A 66 -14.53 3.42 15.15
CA MET A 66 -15.65 2.87 15.91
C MET A 66 -15.13 1.81 16.87
N ARG A 67 -15.35 2.03 18.17
CA ARG A 67 -14.99 1.04 19.19
C ARG A 67 -16.02 -0.06 19.17
N GLN A 68 -15.57 -1.31 19.04
CA GLN A 68 -16.43 -2.47 19.20
C GLN A 68 -16.96 -2.50 20.64
N ARG A 69 -18.29 -2.46 20.80
CA ARG A 69 -18.92 -2.74 22.08
C ARG A 69 -18.94 -4.28 22.24
N PRO A 70 -18.33 -4.85 23.29
CA PRO A 70 -18.47 -6.28 23.52
C PRO A 70 -19.93 -6.61 23.78
N VAL A 71 -20.44 -7.66 23.14
CA VAL A 71 -21.81 -8.16 23.31
C VAL A 71 -22.11 -8.49 24.77
N THR A 72 -21.08 -8.87 25.53
CA THR A 72 -21.17 -9.33 26.93
C THR A 72 -20.79 -8.29 27.98
N SER A 73 -20.40 -7.06 27.62
CA SER A 73 -20.07 -6.05 28.64
C SER A 73 -20.33 -4.61 28.19
N ASN A 74 -20.83 -3.79 29.12
CA ASN A 74 -21.02 -2.35 28.93
C ASN A 74 -19.70 -1.53 28.91
N LYS A 75 -18.52 -2.16 28.98
CA LYS A 75 -17.23 -1.46 28.92
C LYS A 75 -16.78 -1.26 27.48
N LYS A 76 -16.48 0.00 27.11
CA LYS A 76 -15.87 0.33 25.80
C LYS A 76 -14.48 -0.30 25.71
N THR A 77 -14.23 -1.10 24.66
CA THR A 77 -12.92 -1.72 24.44
C THR A 77 -11.90 -0.72 23.92
N LYS A 78 -10.61 -0.98 24.17
CA LYS A 78 -9.50 -0.26 23.56
C LYS A 78 -9.45 -0.60 22.06
N LEU A 79 -9.05 0.37 21.22
CA LEU A 79 -8.81 0.12 19.80
C LEU A 79 -7.69 -0.90 19.63
N LYS A 80 -7.94 -1.94 18.82
CA LYS A 80 -6.96 -2.94 18.44
C LYS A 80 -5.84 -2.31 17.59
N PRO A 81 -4.62 -2.88 17.56
CA PRO A 81 -3.50 -2.32 16.81
C PRO A 81 -3.80 -2.06 15.33
N TYR A 82 -4.52 -2.97 14.65
CA TYR A 82 -4.84 -2.79 13.23
C TYR A 82 -5.78 -1.60 12.96
N HIS A 83 -6.75 -1.32 13.84
CA HIS A 83 -7.58 -0.11 13.74
C HIS A 83 -6.72 1.15 13.78
N LYS A 84 -5.74 1.19 14.70
CA LYS A 84 -4.79 2.31 14.78
C LYS A 84 -3.94 2.38 13.52
N GLY A 85 -3.48 1.25 13.00
CA GLY A 85 -2.73 1.14 11.75
C GLY A 85 -3.47 1.79 10.59
N ILE A 86 -4.73 1.41 10.35
CA ILE A 86 -5.56 1.98 9.27
C ILE A 86 -5.70 3.50 9.44
N ILE A 87 -6.02 3.98 10.66
CA ILE A 87 -6.17 5.41 10.93
C ILE A 87 -4.87 6.18 10.66
N ILE A 88 -3.73 5.64 11.11
CA ILE A 88 -2.42 6.27 10.94
C ILE A 88 -2.02 6.27 9.47
N SER A 89 -2.15 5.14 8.76
CA SER A 89 -1.78 5.03 7.35
C SER A 89 -2.61 5.96 6.47
N SER A 90 -3.94 6.00 6.65
CA SER A 90 -4.82 6.92 5.92
C SER A 90 -4.45 8.39 6.17
N LYS A 91 -4.18 8.76 7.43
CA LYS A 91 -3.78 10.13 7.78
C LYS A 91 -2.39 10.48 7.22
N SER A 92 -1.46 9.53 7.28
CA SER A 92 -0.09 9.71 6.81
C SER A 92 -0.06 10.01 5.31
N LEU A 93 -0.82 9.26 4.50
CA LEU A 93 -0.85 9.47 3.05
C LEU A 93 -1.41 10.85 2.66
N ILE A 94 -2.51 11.28 3.31
CA ILE A 94 -3.10 12.62 3.10
C ILE A 94 -2.09 13.71 3.46
N ASN A 95 -1.45 13.58 4.62
CA ASN A 95 -0.48 14.56 5.11
C ASN A 95 0.78 14.59 4.24
N LEU A 96 1.25 13.43 3.79
CA LEU A 96 2.41 13.31 2.89
C LEU A 96 2.14 14.05 1.57
N HIS A 97 0.98 13.83 0.96
CA HIS A 97 0.58 14.58 -0.23
C HIS A 97 0.50 16.07 0.04
N GLY A 98 -0.18 16.50 1.11
CA GLY A 98 -0.28 17.92 1.46
C GLY A 98 1.09 18.57 1.66
N HIS A 99 2.01 17.87 2.33
CA HIS A 99 3.37 18.34 2.53
C HIS A 99 4.14 18.44 1.21
N LEU A 100 4.11 17.39 0.39
CA LEU A 100 4.82 17.35 -0.89
C LEU A 100 4.32 18.40 -1.89
N THR A 101 3.00 18.61 -1.97
CA THR A 101 2.41 19.67 -2.82
C THR A 101 2.73 21.08 -2.33
N SER A 102 2.97 21.26 -1.03
CA SER A 102 3.33 22.58 -0.45
C SER A 102 4.78 22.98 -0.68
N GLN A 103 5.63 22.07 -1.16
CA GLN A 103 7.03 22.36 -1.46
C GLN A 103 7.20 22.97 -2.85
N ASN A 104 8.37 23.55 -3.13
CA ASN A 104 8.70 24.21 -4.40
C ASN A 104 8.68 23.28 -5.64
N THR A 105 8.47 21.97 -5.46
CA THR A 105 8.33 21.02 -6.55
C THR A 105 6.87 20.56 -6.65
N PRO A 106 6.14 20.89 -7.73
CA PRO A 106 4.76 20.48 -7.88
C PRO A 106 4.69 18.96 -8.11
N ILE A 107 4.39 18.22 -7.04
CA ILE A 107 4.09 16.78 -7.12
C ILE A 107 2.61 16.63 -7.43
N GLU A 108 2.32 16.06 -8.59
CA GLU A 108 0.95 15.86 -9.08
C GLU A 108 0.27 14.65 -8.41
N TYR A 109 1.04 13.61 -8.07
CA TYR A 109 0.51 12.41 -7.43
C TYR A 109 1.58 11.60 -6.70
N ILE A 110 1.12 10.69 -5.83
CA ILE A 110 1.94 9.71 -5.11
C ILE A 110 1.55 8.30 -5.53
N LEU A 111 2.54 7.45 -5.82
CA LEU A 111 2.34 6.01 -5.98
C LEU A 111 2.39 5.34 -4.61
N SER A 112 1.23 5.00 -4.05
CA SER A 112 1.14 4.47 -2.68
C SER A 112 1.75 3.06 -2.53
N THR A 113 1.93 2.33 -3.63
CA THR A 113 2.78 1.11 -3.69
C THR A 113 4.23 1.33 -3.22
N ARG A 114 4.74 2.56 -3.30
CA ARG A 114 6.09 2.89 -2.83
C ARG A 114 6.13 3.23 -1.34
N CYS A 115 4.97 3.30 -0.68
CA CYS A 115 4.83 3.58 0.74
C CYS A 115 4.60 2.31 1.58
N ASN A 116 4.65 1.12 0.97
CA ASN A 116 4.48 -0.17 1.64
C ASN A 116 5.80 -0.95 1.73
N GLN A 117 5.77 -2.08 2.46
CA GLN A 117 6.96 -2.92 2.70
C GLN A 117 7.11 -4.07 1.68
N ASP A 118 6.22 -4.18 0.69
CA ASP A 118 6.19 -5.28 -0.27
C ASP A 118 7.51 -5.41 -1.04
N ILE A 119 8.19 -4.29 -1.31
CA ILE A 119 9.49 -4.30 -1.98
C ILE A 119 10.56 -5.02 -1.17
N ILE A 120 10.53 -4.86 0.17
CA ILE A 120 11.45 -5.54 1.09
C ILE A 120 11.06 -7.02 1.20
N GLU A 121 9.77 -7.35 1.22
CA GLU A 121 9.31 -8.74 1.23
C GLU A 121 9.68 -9.49 -0.05
N LYS A 122 9.57 -8.83 -1.21
CA LYS A 122 10.05 -9.35 -2.50
C LYS A 122 11.56 -9.57 -2.49
N PHE A 123 12.31 -8.64 -1.91
CA PHE A 123 13.74 -8.79 -1.71
C PHE A 123 14.07 -10.02 -0.84
N PHE A 124 13.43 -10.19 0.31
CA PHE A 124 13.66 -11.37 1.16
C PHE A 124 13.27 -12.67 0.46
N SER A 125 12.21 -12.66 -0.33
CA SER A 125 11.80 -13.83 -1.12
C SER A 125 12.86 -14.21 -2.15
N ARG A 126 13.50 -13.22 -2.79
CA ARG A 126 14.61 -13.43 -3.71
C ARG A 126 15.84 -14.02 -3.01
N ILE A 127 16.19 -13.53 -1.82
CA ILE A 127 17.28 -14.08 -1.01
C ILE A 127 17.01 -15.54 -0.62
N ARG A 128 15.78 -15.86 -0.19
CA ARG A 128 15.40 -17.26 0.10
C ARG A 128 15.48 -18.13 -1.15
N GLY A 129 15.06 -17.61 -2.29
CA GLY A 129 15.08 -18.31 -3.59
C GLY A 129 16.47 -18.74 -4.06
N ILE A 130 17.54 -18.01 -3.71
CA ILE A 130 18.93 -18.39 -4.03
C ILE A 130 19.28 -19.77 -3.44
N GLY A 131 18.74 -20.10 -2.27
CA GLY A 131 18.98 -21.39 -1.60
C GLY A 131 18.18 -22.56 -2.14
N ARG A 132 17.30 -22.36 -3.14
CA ARG A 132 16.35 -23.36 -3.67
C ARG A 132 15.53 -24.01 -2.56
N PHE A 133 15.89 -25.24 -2.15
CA PHE A 133 15.24 -25.98 -1.08
C PHE A 133 15.62 -25.48 0.33
N HIS A 134 16.74 -24.76 0.48
CA HIS A 134 17.17 -24.17 1.75
C HIS A 134 16.61 -22.76 1.95
N GLN A 135 15.33 -22.70 2.36
CA GLN A 135 14.54 -21.47 2.46
C GLN A 135 14.80 -20.66 3.74
N HIS A 136 15.48 -21.22 4.74
CA HIS A 136 15.73 -20.60 6.04
C HIS A 136 17.24 -20.40 6.27
N PRO A 137 17.87 -19.43 5.58
CA PRO A 137 19.28 -19.17 5.77
C PRO A 137 19.57 -18.67 7.19
N ASN A 138 20.70 -19.09 7.75
CA ASN A 138 21.28 -18.42 8.93
C ASN A 138 21.89 -17.06 8.54
N SER A 139 22.38 -16.30 9.52
CA SER A 139 22.90 -14.93 9.28
C SER A 139 24.08 -14.89 8.30
N VAL A 140 24.98 -15.87 8.34
CA VAL A 140 26.14 -15.93 7.42
C VAL A 140 25.67 -16.23 6.00
N GLU A 141 24.80 -17.23 5.86
CA GLU A 141 24.21 -17.61 4.58
C GLU A 141 23.37 -16.46 3.97
N PHE A 142 22.67 -15.70 4.80
CA PHE A 142 21.96 -14.50 4.34
C PHE A 142 22.93 -13.48 3.75
N MET A 143 24.04 -13.20 4.44
CA MET A 143 25.04 -12.24 3.97
C MET A 143 25.69 -12.68 2.66
N ASP A 144 25.99 -13.97 2.51
CA ASP A 144 26.56 -14.50 1.27
C ASP A 144 25.58 -14.42 0.11
N ARG A 145 24.31 -14.80 0.33
CA ARG A 145 23.24 -14.66 -0.67
C ARG A 145 22.98 -13.20 -1.02
N PHE A 146 23.07 -12.29 -0.06
CA PHE A 146 22.94 -10.86 -0.29
C PHE A 146 24.06 -10.32 -1.17
N ARG A 147 25.32 -10.71 -0.92
CA ARG A 147 26.45 -10.38 -1.78
C ARG A 147 26.24 -10.88 -3.21
N ILE A 148 25.84 -12.14 -3.38
CA ILE A 148 25.51 -12.73 -4.69
C ILE A 148 24.46 -11.90 -5.43
N GLN A 149 23.41 -11.46 -4.72
CA GLN A 149 22.35 -10.63 -5.30
C GLN A 149 22.81 -9.24 -5.74
N LEU A 150 23.86 -8.68 -5.10
CA LEU A 150 24.41 -7.36 -5.41
C LEU A 150 25.35 -7.35 -6.62
N TYR A 151 26.13 -8.42 -6.83
CA TYR A 151 27.14 -8.48 -7.91
C TYR A 151 26.61 -8.11 -9.32
N PRO A 152 25.45 -8.63 -9.78
CA PRO A 152 24.90 -8.29 -11.10
C PRO A 152 24.52 -6.81 -11.24
N ILE A 153 24.15 -6.16 -10.13
CA ILE A 153 23.73 -4.76 -10.10
C ILE A 153 24.95 -3.86 -10.31
N HIS A 154 26.08 -4.17 -9.67
CA HIS A 154 27.32 -3.42 -9.81
C HIS A 154 28.01 -3.66 -11.17
N HIS A 155 27.94 -4.87 -11.73
CA HIS A 155 28.51 -5.17 -13.04
C HIS A 155 27.86 -4.36 -14.18
N ASN A 156 26.54 -4.12 -14.11
CA ASN A 156 25.83 -3.30 -15.09
C ASN A 156 26.08 -1.78 -14.94
N LEU A 157 26.50 -1.32 -13.76
CA LEU A 157 26.90 0.08 -13.53
C LEU A 157 28.28 0.41 -14.13
N LEU A 158 29.16 -0.59 -14.27
CA LEU A 158 30.52 -0.42 -14.83
C LEU A 158 30.56 -0.46 -16.36
N LEU A 159 29.49 -0.90 -17.02
CA LEU A 159 29.41 -1.03 -18.49
C LEU A 159 28.65 0.11 -19.17
N GLN A 160 28.29 1.18 -18.46
CA GLN A 160 27.81 2.39 -19.14
C GLN A 160 28.99 3.02 -19.88
N PRO A 161 28.98 3.08 -21.23
CA PRO A 161 30.07 3.72 -21.95
C PRO A 161 30.18 5.18 -21.50
N PRO A 162 31.39 5.73 -21.32
CA PRO A 162 31.54 7.15 -21.05
C PRO A 162 30.88 7.92 -22.18
N LEU A 163 30.05 8.90 -21.85
CA LEU A 163 29.52 9.86 -22.82
C LEU A 163 30.73 10.45 -23.56
N LEU A 164 30.92 10.03 -24.81
CA LEU A 164 31.90 10.64 -25.70
C LEU A 164 31.52 12.11 -25.81
N ASN A 165 32.34 12.97 -25.19
CA ASN A 165 32.30 14.41 -25.40
C ASN A 165 32.50 14.65 -26.90
N ILE A 166 31.41 14.99 -27.58
CA ILE A 166 31.46 15.58 -28.90
C ILE A 166 31.82 17.05 -28.69
N ASN A 167 33.07 17.39 -29.00
CA ASN A 167 33.49 18.73 -29.42
C ASN A 167 34.39 18.55 -30.63
#